data_AF-A0AAW0XBB7-F1
#
_entry.id   AF-A0AAW0XBB7-F1
#
_cell.length_a   1.000
_cell.length_b   1.000
_cell.length_c   1.000
_cell.angle_alpha   90.00
_cell.angle_beta   90.00
_cell.angle_gamma   90.00
#
_symmetry.space_group_name_H-M   'P 1'
#
loop_
_entity.id
_entity.type
_entity.pdbx_description
1 polymer ?
#
loop_
_entity_poly.entity_id
_entity_poly.type
_entity_poly.pdbx_seq_one_letter_code
_entity_poly.pdbx_strand_id
1 'polypeptide(L)'
;MLYEERYTTLKLPTSRAEEWCSRRDAALRPLVWIGMSLLCKFDVPDTLGCDEQTLENWLTLIEANYHVDNTYHNSTHASDVLQATSYFLNQERLKQLMDPLDIAACLIAAVVHDVDHPGKNSAFLCNTENELAILYNDLSVLESHHAAVSFKYTFSDDRVNIYKGCKRFS
;
A
#
# COMPACT_ATOMS: atom_id res chain seq x y z
N MET A 1 17.20 12.94 32.13
CA MET A 1 16.56 11.62 31.94
C MET A 1 15.12 11.87 31.56
N LEU A 2 14.88 11.95 30.26
CA LEU A 2 13.59 12.17 29.62
C LEU A 2 13.49 11.07 28.57
N TYR A 3 12.74 9.99 28.80
CA TYR A 3 12.33 9.03 27.76
C TYR A 3 11.43 7.99 28.43
N GLU A 4 10.11 8.23 28.50
CA GLU A 4 9.14 7.12 28.62
C GLU A 4 7.64 7.46 28.41
N GLU A 5 7.22 8.70 28.15
CA GLU A 5 5.77 9.04 28.15
C GLU A 5 5.10 9.38 26.81
N ARG A 6 5.52 8.82 25.66
CA ARG A 6 4.80 9.08 24.38
C ARG A 6 4.57 7.86 23.47
N TYR A 7 4.14 6.74 24.06
CA TYR A 7 3.48 5.67 23.30
C TYR A 7 2.01 5.57 23.74
N THR A 8 1.24 6.62 23.46
CA THR A 8 -0.22 6.52 23.49
C THR A 8 -0.64 5.71 22.26
N THR A 9 -0.87 4.44 22.52
CA THR A 9 -1.47 3.46 21.63
C THR A 9 -2.69 4.04 20.91
N LEU A 10 -2.66 3.91 19.58
CA LEU A 10 -3.84 4.05 18.74
C LEU A 10 -4.85 2.99 19.21
N LYS A 11 -5.81 3.36 20.07
CA LYS A 11 -6.91 2.45 20.43
C LYS A 11 -7.85 2.35 19.24
N LEU A 12 -7.58 1.36 18.38
CA LEU A 12 -8.55 0.90 17.39
C LEU A 12 -9.80 0.39 18.11
N PRO A 13 -11.01 0.54 17.52
CA PRO A 13 -12.23 -0.03 18.07
C PRO A 13 -12.04 -1.54 18.31
N THR A 14 -12.17 -1.94 19.58
CA THR A 14 -11.74 -3.25 20.11
C THR A 14 -12.42 -4.43 19.42
N SER A 15 -13.68 -4.25 18.97
CA SER A 15 -14.47 -5.34 18.38
C SER A 15 -13.97 -5.81 17.01
N ARG A 16 -13.43 -4.92 16.17
CA ARG A 16 -12.89 -5.28 14.86
C ARG A 16 -11.47 -5.81 14.98
N ALA A 17 -10.59 -5.12 15.71
CA ALA A 17 -9.18 -5.50 15.85
C ALA A 17 -9.00 -6.92 16.41
N GLU A 18 -9.88 -7.37 17.30
CA GLU A 18 -9.87 -8.73 17.85
C GLU A 18 -10.25 -9.80 16.81
N GLU A 19 -11.20 -9.51 15.91
CA GLU A 19 -11.56 -10.41 14.81
C GLU A 19 -10.38 -10.65 13.87
N TRP A 20 -9.66 -9.58 13.49
CA TRP A 20 -8.45 -9.67 12.65
C TRP A 20 -7.29 -10.39 13.36
N CYS A 21 -7.17 -10.22 14.68
CA CYS A 21 -6.15 -10.87 15.49
C CYS A 21 -6.40 -12.39 15.64
N SER A 22 -7.65 -12.83 15.56
CA SER A 22 -8.04 -14.24 15.67
C SER A 22 -7.70 -15.08 14.43
N ARG A 23 -7.40 -14.46 13.29
CA ARG A 23 -7.03 -15.13 12.01
C ARG A 23 -5.50 -15.39 11.89
N ARG A 24 -4.80 -15.55 13.02
CA ARG A 24 -3.33 -15.63 13.14
C ARG A 24 -2.66 -16.89 12.56
N ASP A 25 -3.42 -17.82 11.98
CA ASP A 25 -2.91 -19.07 11.41
C ASP A 25 -2.67 -19.03 9.89
N ALA A 26 -2.79 -17.86 9.26
CA ALA A 26 -2.34 -17.63 7.88
C ALA A 26 -0.99 -16.87 7.91
N ALA A 27 -0.06 -17.22 7.02
CA ALA A 27 1.24 -16.57 6.82
C ALA A 27 1.21 -15.06 7.13
N LEU A 28 2.20 -14.52 7.87
CA LEU A 28 2.26 -13.10 8.27
C LEU A 28 1.82 -12.18 7.12
N ARG A 29 0.67 -11.50 7.28
CA ARG A 29 0.08 -10.57 6.31
C ARG A 29 0.18 -9.12 6.80
N PRO A 30 1.39 -8.58 7.04
CA PRO A 30 1.55 -7.26 7.65
C PRO A 30 0.87 -6.18 6.84
N LEU A 31 0.93 -6.25 5.49
CA LEU A 31 0.42 -5.18 4.63
C LEU A 31 -1.09 -5.16 4.61
N VAL A 32 -1.76 -6.33 4.56
CA VAL A 32 -3.23 -6.38 4.66
C VAL A 32 -3.69 -5.89 6.02
N TRP A 33 -3.04 -6.31 7.11
CA TRP A 33 -3.49 -5.94 8.46
C TRP A 33 -3.36 -4.44 8.73
N ILE A 34 -2.17 -3.88 8.46
CA ILE A 34 -1.94 -2.45 8.64
C ILE A 34 -2.68 -1.62 7.59
N GLY A 35 -2.79 -2.14 6.37
CA GLY A 35 -3.54 -1.55 5.25
C GLY A 35 -5.01 -1.36 5.61
N MET A 36 -5.70 -2.42 6.03
CA MET A 36 -7.10 -2.32 6.47
C MET A 36 -7.25 -1.34 7.64
N SER A 37 -6.33 -1.36 8.60
CA SER A 37 -6.38 -0.47 9.76
C SER A 37 -6.22 1.00 9.39
N LEU A 38 -5.25 1.34 8.53
CA LEU A 38 -4.92 2.72 8.19
C LEU A 38 -5.82 3.26 7.08
N LEU A 39 -6.04 2.53 5.99
CA LEU A 39 -6.85 3.02 4.88
C LEU A 39 -8.30 3.25 5.32
N CYS A 40 -8.87 2.40 6.19
CA CYS A 40 -10.19 2.67 6.77
C CYS A 40 -10.17 3.84 7.76
N LYS A 41 -9.09 4.03 8.53
CA LYS A 41 -8.96 5.19 9.45
C LYS A 41 -8.93 6.54 8.71
N PHE A 42 -8.44 6.56 7.47
CA PHE A 42 -8.40 7.74 6.62
C PHE A 42 -9.57 7.82 5.63
N ASP A 43 -10.63 7.03 5.85
CA ASP A 43 -11.86 7.03 5.01
C ASP A 43 -11.58 6.82 3.51
N VAL A 44 -10.53 6.03 3.18
CA VAL A 44 -10.16 5.74 1.78
C VAL A 44 -11.26 5.00 1.02
N PRO A 45 -11.94 3.96 1.57
CA PRO A 45 -13.04 3.30 0.86
C PRO A 45 -14.14 4.27 0.44
N ASP A 46 -14.57 5.15 1.35
CA ASP A 46 -15.61 6.14 1.08
C ASP A 46 -15.13 7.18 0.06
N THR A 47 -13.89 7.64 0.17
CA THR A 47 -13.27 8.58 -0.79
C THR A 47 -13.26 8.03 -2.21
N LEU A 48 -13.01 6.73 -2.38
CA LEU A 48 -12.97 6.07 -3.70
C LEU A 48 -14.33 5.49 -4.15
N GLY A 49 -15.31 5.44 -3.26
CA GLY A 49 -16.62 4.82 -3.52
C GLY A 49 -16.55 3.30 -3.65
N CYS A 50 -15.71 2.62 -2.88
CA CYS A 50 -15.65 1.16 -2.80
C CYS A 50 -15.97 0.66 -1.39
N ASP A 51 -16.44 -0.59 -1.28
CA ASP A 51 -16.65 -1.24 0.01
C ASP A 51 -15.34 -1.78 0.63
N GLU A 52 -15.32 -1.97 1.95
CA GLU A 52 -14.16 -2.50 2.68
C GLU A 52 -13.74 -3.90 2.19
N GLN A 53 -14.67 -4.71 1.67
CA GLN A 53 -14.35 -6.04 1.15
C GLN A 53 -13.50 -5.94 -0.13
N THR A 54 -13.82 -4.99 -1.00
CA THR A 54 -13.04 -4.68 -2.21
C THR A 54 -11.64 -4.22 -1.83
N LEU A 55 -11.53 -3.40 -0.78
CA LEU A 55 -10.23 -2.97 -0.25
C LEU A 55 -9.42 -4.17 0.31
N GLU A 56 -10.02 -5.05 1.11
CA GLU A 56 -9.35 -6.24 1.65
C GLU A 56 -8.87 -7.17 0.54
N ASN A 57 -9.70 -7.38 -0.49
CA ASN A 57 -9.34 -8.20 -1.66
C ASN A 57 -8.18 -7.56 -2.44
N TRP A 58 -8.20 -6.23 -2.62
CA TRP A 58 -7.14 -5.50 -3.30
C TRP A 58 -5.82 -5.56 -2.52
N LEU A 59 -5.82 -5.27 -1.22
CA LEU A 59 -4.64 -5.41 -0.36
C LEU A 59 -4.11 -6.84 -0.37
N THR A 60 -5.02 -7.82 -0.40
CA THR A 60 -4.66 -9.24 -0.50
C THR A 60 -3.92 -9.55 -1.79
N LEU A 61 -4.41 -9.04 -2.92
CA LEU A 61 -3.78 -9.22 -4.22
C LEU A 61 -2.43 -8.50 -4.29
N ILE A 62 -2.34 -7.27 -3.80
CA ILE A 62 -1.08 -6.51 -3.79
C ILE A 62 -0.02 -7.20 -2.90
N GLU A 63 -0.38 -7.58 -1.68
CA GLU A 63 0.56 -8.26 -0.77
C GLU A 63 1.06 -9.59 -1.32
N ALA A 64 0.20 -10.35 -2.01
CA ALA A 64 0.60 -11.60 -2.67
C ALA A 64 1.63 -11.41 -3.79
N ASN A 65 1.77 -10.19 -4.33
CA ASN A 65 2.74 -9.84 -5.36
C ASN A 65 3.97 -9.12 -4.79
N TYR A 66 4.16 -9.11 -3.47
CA TYR A 66 5.45 -8.82 -2.86
C TYR A 66 6.22 -10.12 -2.64
N HIS A 67 7.46 -10.19 -3.15
CA HIS A 67 8.28 -11.40 -3.05
C HIS A 67 8.80 -11.62 -1.63
N VAL A 68 8.35 -12.71 -0.99
CA VAL A 68 8.76 -13.08 0.38
C VAL A 68 10.26 -13.41 0.48
N ASP A 69 10.88 -13.85 -0.62
CA ASP A 69 12.29 -14.18 -0.69
C ASP A 69 13.20 -12.94 -0.74
N ASN A 70 12.64 -11.73 -0.96
CA ASN A 70 13.40 -10.50 -0.86
C ASN A 70 13.74 -10.20 0.60
N THR A 71 15.02 -9.94 0.88
CA THR A 71 15.49 -9.60 2.22
C THR A 71 15.02 -8.23 2.72
N TYR A 72 14.60 -7.33 1.82
CA TYR A 72 14.15 -5.97 2.17
C TYR A 72 12.87 -5.54 1.44
N HIS A 73 12.88 -5.44 0.11
CA HIS A 73 11.73 -4.98 -0.70
C HIS A 73 10.60 -6.03 -0.76
N ASN A 74 9.95 -6.28 0.37
CA ASN A 74 8.86 -7.22 0.60
C ASN A 74 7.67 -6.51 1.28
N SER A 75 6.59 -7.24 1.60
CA SER A 75 5.38 -6.63 2.15
C SER A 75 5.58 -5.99 3.54
N THR A 76 6.60 -6.39 4.29
CA THR A 76 6.95 -5.76 5.57
C THR A 76 7.51 -4.35 5.34
N HIS A 77 8.35 -4.15 4.33
CA HIS A 77 8.84 -2.83 3.94
C HIS A 77 7.69 -1.92 3.47
N ALA A 78 6.80 -2.43 2.62
CA ALA A 78 5.60 -1.68 2.21
C ALA A 78 4.72 -1.27 3.42
N SER A 79 4.61 -2.16 4.41
CA SER A 79 3.88 -1.89 5.66
C SER A 79 4.51 -0.76 6.48
N ASP A 80 5.85 -0.75 6.59
CA ASP A 80 6.59 0.29 7.29
C ASP A 80 6.42 1.66 6.60
N VAL A 81 6.59 1.70 5.27
CA VAL A 81 6.38 2.92 4.47
C VAL A 81 4.95 3.43 4.60
N LEU A 82 3.94 2.55 4.51
CA LEU A 82 2.54 2.93 4.73
C LEU A 82 2.33 3.52 6.14
N GLN A 83 2.89 2.89 7.17
CA GLN A 83 2.81 3.39 8.55
C GLN A 83 3.42 4.78 8.65
N ALA A 84 4.63 4.98 8.13
CA ALA A 84 5.34 6.24 8.17
C ALA A 84 4.59 7.33 7.40
N THR A 85 4.11 7.04 6.19
CA THR A 85 3.27 7.95 5.40
C THR A 85 2.02 8.36 6.18
N SER A 86 1.35 7.41 6.84
CA SER A 86 0.18 7.71 7.67
C SER A 86 0.50 8.63 8.86
N TYR A 87 1.68 8.51 9.45
CA TYR A 87 2.14 9.38 10.53
C TYR A 87 2.33 10.83 10.05
N PHE A 88 2.93 11.01 8.87
CA PHE A 88 3.10 12.34 8.27
C PHE A 88 1.75 12.94 7.85
N LEU A 89 0.87 12.17 7.21
CA LEU A 89 -0.47 12.64 6.83
C LEU A 89 -1.32 13.00 8.06
N ASN A 90 -1.00 12.47 9.24
CA ASN A 90 -1.70 12.81 10.46
C ASN A 90 -1.24 14.14 11.11
N GLN A 91 -0.19 14.79 10.58
CA GLN A 91 0.27 16.10 11.09
C GLN A 91 -0.73 17.20 10.72
N GLU A 92 -1.06 18.08 11.67
CA GLU A 92 -2.09 19.12 11.50
C GLU A 92 -1.89 19.97 10.25
N ARG A 93 -0.64 20.35 9.96
CA ARG A 93 -0.30 21.15 8.78
C ARG A 93 -0.65 20.46 7.47
N LEU A 94 -0.39 19.16 7.34
CA LEU A 94 -0.68 18.42 6.11
C LEU A 94 -2.18 18.14 5.96
N LYS A 95 -2.88 17.84 7.06
CA LYS A 95 -4.35 17.68 7.06
C LYS A 95 -5.10 18.90 6.55
N GLN A 96 -4.56 20.10 6.75
CA GLN A 96 -5.19 21.35 6.30
C GLN A 96 -4.91 21.68 4.81
N LEU A 97 -3.94 21.01 4.20
CA LEU A 97 -3.47 21.30 2.84
C LEU A 97 -3.90 20.27 1.80
N MET A 98 -4.34 19.09 2.24
CA MET A 98 -4.61 17.95 1.37
C MET A 98 -6.10 17.60 1.38
N ASP A 99 -6.66 17.38 0.21
CA ASP A 99 -8.01 16.88 0.07
C ASP A 99 -8.03 15.37 0.38
N PRO A 100 -9.22 14.79 0.69
CA PRO A 100 -9.33 13.35 0.97
C PRO A 100 -8.74 12.47 -0.15
N LEU A 101 -8.89 12.90 -1.41
CA LEU A 101 -8.33 12.18 -2.55
C LEU A 101 -6.79 12.20 -2.58
N ASP A 102 -6.16 13.30 -2.17
CA ASP A 102 -4.70 13.39 -2.09
C ASP A 102 -4.17 12.45 -1.00
N ILE A 103 -4.85 12.41 0.15
CA ILE A 103 -4.53 11.50 1.27
C ILE A 103 -4.65 10.05 0.80
N ALA A 104 -5.76 9.70 0.14
CA ALA A 104 -5.97 8.37 -0.43
C ALA A 104 -4.87 8.02 -1.44
N ALA A 105 -4.52 8.92 -2.34
CA ALA A 105 -3.46 8.72 -3.32
C ALA A 105 -2.10 8.45 -2.66
N CYS A 106 -1.72 9.21 -1.62
CA CYS A 106 -0.47 9.00 -0.89
C CYS A 106 -0.42 7.63 -0.18
N LEU A 107 -1.53 7.21 0.45
CA LEU A 107 -1.60 5.91 1.12
C LEU A 107 -1.55 4.75 0.12
N ILE A 108 -2.28 4.85 -1.00
CA ILE A 108 -2.24 3.84 -2.06
C ILE A 108 -0.85 3.77 -2.68
N ALA A 109 -0.21 4.91 -2.96
CA ALA A 109 1.15 4.96 -3.46
C ALA A 109 2.13 4.24 -2.52
N ALA A 110 2.04 4.50 -1.21
CA ALA A 110 2.87 3.81 -0.22
C ALA A 110 2.68 2.27 -0.25
N VAL A 111 1.44 1.81 -0.40
CA VAL A 111 1.10 0.37 -0.49
C VAL A 111 1.71 -0.31 -1.70
N VAL A 112 1.79 0.37 -2.85
CA VAL A 112 2.19 -0.26 -4.13
C VAL A 112 3.59 0.10 -4.60
N HIS A 113 4.31 1.00 -3.92
CA HIS A 113 5.52 1.64 -4.47
C HIS A 113 6.64 0.67 -4.88
N ASP A 114 6.67 -0.53 -4.30
CA ASP A 114 7.68 -1.57 -4.53
C ASP A 114 7.03 -2.93 -4.89
N VAL A 115 5.77 -2.96 -5.32
CA VAL A 115 5.08 -4.22 -5.64
C VAL A 115 5.75 -4.92 -6.82
N ASP A 116 5.93 -6.24 -6.77
CA ASP A 116 6.66 -7.03 -7.78
C ASP A 116 8.16 -6.68 -7.92
N HIS A 117 8.79 -6.16 -6.86
CA HIS A 117 10.22 -5.84 -6.87
C HIS A 117 11.10 -7.12 -7.00
N PRO A 118 12.06 -7.19 -7.95
CA PRO A 118 12.85 -8.40 -8.23
C PRO A 118 14.05 -8.60 -7.28
N GLY A 119 14.19 -7.76 -6.26
CA GLY A 119 15.33 -7.77 -5.32
C GLY A 119 16.65 -7.26 -5.91
N LYS A 120 16.59 -6.57 -7.06
CA LYS A 120 17.71 -5.92 -7.75
C LYS A 120 17.32 -4.48 -8.06
N ASN A 121 18.30 -3.59 -8.21
CA ASN A 121 18.05 -2.19 -8.56
C ASN A 121 17.99 -1.98 -10.09
N SER A 122 17.44 -0.83 -10.52
CA SER A 122 17.30 -0.48 -11.93
C SER A 122 18.62 -0.52 -12.70
N ALA A 123 19.72 -0.05 -12.09
CA ALA A 123 21.04 -0.09 -12.73
C ALA A 123 21.52 -1.51 -13.06
N PHE A 124 21.25 -2.48 -12.17
CA PHE A 124 21.53 -3.89 -12.45
C PHE A 124 20.70 -4.40 -13.64
N LEU A 125 19.42 -4.03 -13.71
CA LEU A 125 18.53 -4.44 -14.81
C LEU A 125 19.00 -3.87 -16.16
N CYS A 126 19.37 -2.59 -16.20
CA CYS A 126 19.93 -1.95 -17.41
C CYS A 126 21.24 -2.62 -17.84
N ASN A 127 22.17 -2.84 -16.91
CA ASN A 127 23.48 -3.44 -17.20
C ASN A 127 23.39 -4.92 -17.65
N THR A 128 22.27 -5.59 -17.38
CA THR A 128 22.04 -6.98 -17.76
C THR A 128 21.09 -7.12 -18.94
N GLU A 129 20.71 -6.00 -19.58
CA GLU A 129 19.74 -5.96 -20.69
C GLU A 129 18.45 -6.71 -20.34
N ASN A 130 18.00 -6.59 -19.09
CA ASN A 130 16.80 -7.25 -18.61
C ASN A 130 15.57 -6.76 -19.37
N GLU A 131 14.58 -7.64 -19.57
CA GLU A 131 13.34 -7.31 -20.29
C GLU A 131 12.61 -6.07 -19.74
N LEU A 132 12.63 -5.84 -18.43
CA LEU A 132 12.04 -4.64 -17.83
C LEU A 132 12.81 -3.37 -18.22
N ALA A 133 14.14 -3.43 -18.27
CA ALA A 133 14.96 -2.29 -18.66
C ALA A 133 14.71 -1.92 -20.12
N ILE A 134 14.59 -2.92 -21.00
CA ILE A 134 14.19 -2.73 -22.41
C ILE A 134 12.77 -2.15 -22.50
N LEU A 135 11.81 -2.70 -21.74
CA LEU A 135 10.41 -2.27 -21.76
C LEU A 135 10.24 -0.79 -21.35
N TYR A 136 10.99 -0.36 -20.33
CA TYR A 136 10.95 1.00 -19.79
C TYR A 136 12.05 1.92 -20.34
N ASN A 137 12.78 1.49 -21.37
CA ASN A 137 13.84 2.25 -22.04
C ASN A 137 14.88 2.82 -21.05
N ASP A 138 15.29 2.03 -20.07
CA ASP A 138 16.24 2.39 -19.00
C ASP A 138 15.83 3.59 -18.10
N LEU A 139 14.60 4.10 -18.24
CA LEU A 139 14.10 5.25 -17.50
C LEU A 139 13.18 4.82 -16.38
N SER A 140 13.57 5.09 -15.13
CA SER A 140 12.75 4.79 -13.93
C SER A 140 12.17 3.38 -13.99
N VAL A 141 13.01 2.39 -14.31
CA VAL A 141 12.61 1.04 -14.72
C VAL A 141 11.68 0.39 -13.70
N LEU A 142 12.11 0.36 -12.44
CA LEU A 142 11.35 -0.27 -11.37
C LEU A 142 10.16 0.59 -10.96
N GLU A 143 10.32 1.90 -10.83
CA GLU A 143 9.23 2.79 -10.44
C GLU A 143 8.07 2.77 -11.46
N SER A 144 8.39 2.71 -12.75
CA SER A 144 7.43 2.56 -13.83
C SER A 144 6.77 1.18 -13.81
N HIS A 145 7.54 0.14 -13.49
CA HIS A 145 7.04 -1.22 -13.32
C HIS A 145 6.02 -1.31 -12.19
N HIS A 146 6.37 -0.87 -10.99
CA HIS A 146 5.51 -0.87 -9.80
C HIS A 146 4.18 -0.15 -10.08
N ALA A 147 4.24 1.03 -10.69
CA ALA A 147 3.05 1.76 -11.10
C ALA A 147 2.19 0.95 -12.10
N ALA A 148 2.79 0.43 -13.16
CA ALA A 148 2.07 -0.32 -14.19
C ALA A 148 1.40 -1.59 -13.65
N VAL A 149 2.13 -2.40 -12.87
CA VAL A 149 1.57 -3.64 -12.31
C VAL A 149 0.50 -3.36 -11.26
N SER A 150 0.61 -2.27 -10.49
CA SER A 150 -0.42 -1.88 -9.52
C SER A 150 -1.77 -1.62 -10.20
N PHE A 151 -1.78 -0.90 -11.33
CA PHE A 151 -2.99 -0.69 -12.13
C PHE A 151 -3.47 -1.97 -12.79
N LYS A 152 -2.56 -2.79 -13.33
CA LYS A 152 -2.89 -4.10 -13.92
C LYS A 152 -3.63 -4.99 -12.93
N TYR A 153 -3.13 -5.08 -11.68
CA TYR A 153 -3.78 -5.86 -10.63
C TYR A 153 -5.12 -5.26 -10.22
N THR A 154 -5.18 -3.94 -10.02
CA THR A 154 -6.41 -3.24 -9.63
C THR A 154 -7.54 -3.43 -10.65
N PHE A 155 -7.22 -3.43 -11.94
CA PHE A 155 -8.21 -3.57 -13.02
C PHE A 155 -8.41 -5.02 -13.50
N SER A 156 -7.84 -6.00 -12.81
CA SER A 156 -7.95 -7.41 -13.21
C SER A 156 -9.34 -8.02 -12.95
N ASP A 157 -10.05 -7.54 -11.92
CA ASP A 157 -11.38 -8.02 -11.52
C ASP A 157 -12.12 -6.93 -10.72
N ASP A 158 -13.43 -6.80 -10.89
CA ASP A 158 -14.25 -5.80 -10.18
C ASP A 158 -14.19 -5.96 -8.64
N ARG A 159 -13.92 -7.16 -8.14
CA ARG A 159 -13.79 -7.46 -6.70
C ARG A 159 -12.53 -6.90 -6.06
N VAL A 160 -11.53 -6.49 -6.86
CA VAL A 160 -10.29 -5.85 -6.39
C VAL A 160 -10.15 -4.41 -6.91
N ASN A 161 -11.10 -3.94 -7.71
CA ASN A 161 -11.04 -2.60 -8.28
C ASN A 161 -11.46 -1.54 -7.26
N ILE A 162 -10.51 -1.03 -6.48
CA ILE A 162 -10.73 0.06 -5.52
C ILE A 162 -11.18 1.38 -6.17
N TYR A 163 -10.99 1.55 -7.48
CA TYR A 163 -11.42 2.73 -8.22
C TYR A 163 -12.81 2.60 -8.88
N LYS A 164 -13.52 1.49 -8.66
CA LYS A 164 -14.82 1.21 -9.32
C LYS A 164 -15.89 2.29 -9.08
N GLY A 165 -15.82 3.00 -7.94
CA GLY A 165 -16.72 4.09 -7.58
C GLY A 165 -16.28 5.46 -8.08
N CYS A 166 -15.03 5.61 -8.53
CA CYS A 166 -14.50 6.88 -9.02
C CYS A 166 -15.11 7.22 -10.39
N LYS A 167 -15.67 8.42 -10.52
CA LYS A 167 -16.12 8.92 -11.83
C LYS A 167 -14.89 9.23 -12.68
N ARG A 168 -14.85 8.72 -13.91
CA ARG A 168 -13.95 9.27 -14.93
C ARG A 168 -14.34 10.74 -15.14
N PHE A 169 -13.38 11.65 -15.06
CA PHE A 169 -13.58 13.02 -15.52
C PHE A 169 -13.94 12.95 -17.02
N SER A 170 -15.20 13.27 -17.33
CA SER A 170 -15.73 13.42 -18.68
C SER A 170 -15.44 14.81 -19.22
#